data_AF-A0A2G4KCY8-F1
#
_entry.id   AF-A0A2G4KCY8-F1
#
_cell.length_a   1.000
_cell.length_b   1.000
_cell.length_c   1.000
_cell.angle_alpha   90.00
_cell.angle_beta   90.00
_cell.angle_gamma   90.00
#
_symmetry.space_group_name_H-M   'P 1'
#
loop_
_entity.id
_entity.type
_entity.pdbx_description
1 polymer ?
#
loop_
_entity_poly.entity_id
_entity_poly.type
_entity_poly.pdbx_seq_one_letter_code
_entity_poly.pdbx_strand_id
1 'polypeptide(L)'
;MKRRLPEPSAEDLAKWSRLTKAARAQANTPLAWAGDLGKRAKSAGRAQVPPAFCFKGSPFQRLVELGKVFAGLHPDQRATRAADLQTLADQVDSALASRPTLRRRADLDD
;
A
#
# COMPACT_ATOMS: atom_id res chain seq x y z
N MET A 1 -28.13 8.03 6.76
CA MET A 1 -27.68 6.88 5.93
C MET A 1 -26.17 6.91 5.81
N LYS A 2 -25.43 6.06 6.55
CA LYS A 2 -23.96 5.94 6.39
C LYS A 2 -23.70 5.19 5.08
N ARG A 3 -23.39 5.90 4.00
CA ARG A 3 -22.95 5.27 2.74
C ARG A 3 -21.65 4.52 3.06
N ARG A 4 -21.71 3.18 3.02
CA ARG A 4 -20.48 2.37 3.12
C ARG A 4 -19.59 2.76 1.96
N LEU A 5 -18.35 3.15 2.25
CA LEU A 5 -17.36 3.41 1.21
C LEU A 5 -17.21 2.13 0.37
N PRO A 6 -17.09 2.25 -0.97
CA PRO A 6 -16.96 1.09 -1.84
C PRO A 6 -15.66 0.33 -1.50
N GLU A 7 -15.75 -1.00 -1.57
CA GLU A 7 -14.57 -1.86 -1.47
C GLU A 7 -13.68 -1.69 -2.71
N PRO A 8 -12.36 -1.88 -2.59
CA PRO A 8 -11.44 -1.76 -3.70
C PRO A 8 -11.70 -2.82 -4.79
N SER A 9 -11.67 -2.39 -6.05
CA SER A 9 -11.78 -3.26 -7.21
C SER A 9 -10.52 -4.11 -7.40
N ALA A 10 -10.57 -5.14 -8.26
CA ALA A 10 -9.38 -5.92 -8.61
C ALA A 10 -8.25 -5.07 -9.20
N GLU A 11 -8.60 -4.03 -9.97
CA GLU A 11 -7.64 -3.08 -10.53
C GLU A 11 -6.99 -2.22 -9.44
N ASP A 12 -7.74 -1.81 -8.42
CA ASP A 12 -7.20 -1.07 -7.27
C ASP A 12 -6.24 -1.92 -6.47
N LEU A 13 -6.62 -3.18 -6.18
CA LEU A 13 -5.74 -4.15 -5.52
C LEU A 13 -4.46 -4.38 -6.31
N ALA A 14 -4.54 -4.47 -7.65
CA ALA A 14 -3.36 -4.61 -8.50
C ALA A 14 -2.44 -3.39 -8.44
N LYS A 15 -2.98 -2.16 -8.37
CA LYS A 15 -2.18 -0.93 -8.21
C LYS A 15 -1.45 -0.94 -6.86
N TRP A 16 -2.12 -1.31 -5.78
CA TRP A 16 -1.50 -1.43 -4.46
C TRP A 16 -0.42 -2.51 -4.41
N SER A 17 -0.70 -3.71 -4.94
CA SER A 17 0.26 -4.81 -5.02
C SER A 17 1.52 -4.43 -5.81
N ARG A 18 1.36 -3.71 -6.93
CA ARG A 18 2.51 -3.20 -7.71
C ARG A 18 3.33 -2.20 -6.92
N LEU A 19 2.68 -1.34 -6.12
CA LEU A 19 3.38 -0.38 -5.26
C LEU A 19 4.12 -1.10 -4.12
N THR A 20 3.49 -2.03 -3.39
CA THR A 20 4.15 -2.75 -2.29
C THR A 20 5.35 -3.55 -2.79
N LYS A 21 5.23 -4.20 -3.96
CA LYS A 21 6.37 -4.90 -4.59
C LYS A 21 7.52 -3.96 -4.95
N ALA A 22 7.22 -2.79 -5.51
CA ALA A 22 8.25 -1.81 -5.83
C ALA A 22 8.89 -1.17 -4.58
N ALA A 23 8.08 -0.93 -3.55
CA ALA A 23 8.55 -0.43 -2.26
C ALA A 23 9.52 -1.41 -1.59
N ARG A 24 9.19 -2.71 -1.54
CA ARG A 24 10.09 -3.77 -1.07
C ARG A 24 11.38 -3.84 -1.89
N ALA A 25 11.28 -3.79 -3.23
CA ALA A 25 12.45 -3.82 -4.10
C ALA A 25 13.38 -2.61 -3.85
N GLN A 26 12.80 -1.41 -3.72
CA GLN A 26 13.55 -0.19 -3.43
C GLN A 26 14.15 -0.21 -2.02
N ALA A 27 13.44 -0.77 -1.03
CA ALA A 27 13.96 -0.90 0.32
C ALA A 27 15.21 -1.80 0.40
N ASN A 28 15.24 -2.88 -0.39
CA ASN A 28 16.42 -3.74 -0.53
C ASN A 28 17.58 -3.07 -1.29
N THR A 29 17.27 -2.06 -2.13
CA THR A 29 18.26 -1.35 -2.97
C THR A 29 18.07 0.17 -2.87
N PRO A 30 18.26 0.77 -1.68
CA PRO A 30 17.85 2.15 -1.41
C PRO A 30 18.54 3.21 -2.27
N LEU A 31 19.76 2.91 -2.71
CA LEU A 31 20.57 3.80 -3.55
C LEU A 31 20.29 3.63 -5.05
N ALA A 32 19.51 2.63 -5.46
CA ALA A 32 19.14 2.43 -6.85
C ALA A 32 18.17 3.52 -7.35
N TRP A 33 18.04 3.61 -8.67
CA TRP A 33 17.15 4.57 -9.31
C TRP A 33 15.68 4.34 -8.92
N ALA A 34 15.10 5.29 -8.18
CA ALA A 34 13.75 5.21 -7.61
C ALA A 34 12.63 5.77 -8.51
N GLY A 35 12.89 5.95 -9.81
CA GLY A 35 11.94 6.59 -10.74
C GLY A 35 10.61 5.83 -10.89
N ASP A 36 10.65 4.49 -10.79
CA ASP A 36 9.46 3.64 -10.91
C ASP A 36 8.58 3.67 -9.64
N LEU A 37 9.19 3.80 -8.45
CA LEU A 37 8.48 3.87 -7.18
C LEU A 37 7.54 5.08 -7.13
N GLY A 38 8.03 6.26 -7.52
CA GLY A 38 7.21 7.49 -7.54
C GLY A 38 6.03 7.41 -8.51
N LYS A 39 6.21 6.76 -9.67
CA LYS A 39 5.11 6.53 -10.64
C LYS A 39 4.04 5.60 -10.07
N ARG A 40 4.45 4.50 -9.45
CA ARG A 40 3.52 3.55 -8.81
C ARG A 40 2.81 4.17 -7.61
N ALA A 41 3.51 5.00 -6.82
CA ALA A 41 2.91 5.73 -5.72
C ALA A 41 1.82 6.70 -6.18
N LYS A 42 2.03 7.41 -7.30
CA LYS A 42 0.99 8.26 -7.91
C LYS A 42 -0.20 7.45 -8.40
N SER A 43 0.03 6.29 -9.02
CA SER A 43 -1.03 5.42 -9.52
C SER A 43 -1.87 4.81 -8.39
N ALA A 44 -1.22 4.23 -7.36
CA ALA A 44 -1.89 3.67 -6.20
C ALA A 44 -2.57 4.74 -5.33
N GLY A 45 -2.03 5.96 -5.28
CA GLY A 45 -2.68 7.08 -4.59
C GLY A 45 -4.02 7.52 -5.20
N ARG A 46 -4.38 7.03 -6.39
CA ARG A 46 -5.70 7.20 -7.01
C ARG A 46 -6.58 5.95 -6.86
N ALA A 47 -6.04 4.86 -6.35
CA ALA A 47 -6.76 3.61 -6.16
C ALA A 47 -7.60 3.68 -4.88
N GLN A 48 -8.72 2.95 -4.88
CA GLN A 48 -9.57 2.84 -3.70
C GLN A 48 -8.79 2.17 -2.54
N VAL A 49 -8.88 2.75 -1.35
CA VAL A 49 -8.33 2.20 -0.11
C VAL A 49 -9.45 1.44 0.60
N PRO A 50 -9.18 0.30 1.27
CA PRO A 50 -10.23 -0.37 2.04
C PRO A 50 -10.82 0.59 3.11
N PRO A 51 -12.13 0.61 3.33
CA PRO A 51 -12.79 1.57 4.20
C PRO A 51 -12.20 1.66 5.62
N ALA A 52 -11.74 0.53 6.17
CA ALA A 52 -11.09 0.46 7.48
C ALA A 52 -9.79 1.27 7.58
N PHE A 53 -9.15 1.57 6.45
CA PHE A 53 -7.89 2.30 6.36
C PHE A 53 -8.04 3.69 5.71
N CYS A 54 -9.28 4.15 5.50
CA CYS A 54 -9.59 5.45 4.93
C CYS A 54 -9.56 6.56 6.01
N PHE A 55 -8.42 6.70 6.68
CA PHE A 55 -8.16 7.72 7.70
C PHE A 55 -6.79 8.36 7.49
N LYS A 56 -6.60 9.57 8.03
CA LYS A 56 -5.36 10.33 7.88
C LYS A 56 -4.20 9.61 8.57
N GLY A 57 -3.08 9.45 7.86
CA GLY A 57 -1.89 8.78 8.39
C GLY A 57 -1.97 7.25 8.35
N SER A 58 -2.95 6.69 7.62
CA SER A 58 -2.99 5.26 7.36
C SER A 58 -1.72 4.77 6.65
N PRO A 59 -1.37 3.47 6.77
CA PRO A 59 -0.20 2.93 6.08
C PRO A 59 -0.27 3.14 4.55
N PHE A 60 -1.48 3.13 3.98
CA PHE A 60 -1.72 3.44 2.57
C PHE A 60 -1.31 4.87 2.21
N GLN A 61 -1.74 5.86 2.99
CA GLN A 61 -1.37 7.26 2.77
C GLN A 61 0.14 7.45 2.93
N ARG A 62 0.72 6.94 4.02
CA ARG A 62 2.14 7.07 4.33
C ARG A 62 3.03 6.44 3.27
N LEU A 63 2.66 5.25 2.77
CA LEU A 63 3.39 4.57 1.71
C LEU A 63 3.39 5.40 0.41
N VAL A 64 2.25 5.99 0.06
CA VAL A 64 2.12 6.86 -1.13
C VAL A 64 2.94 8.13 -0.97
N GLU A 65 2.88 8.79 0.19
CA GLU A 65 3.65 10.00 0.47
C GLU A 65 5.15 9.73 0.38
N LEU A 66 5.63 8.70 1.09
CA LEU A 66 7.04 8.32 1.07
C LEU A 66 7.49 7.91 -0.34
N GLY A 67 6.71 7.08 -1.04
CA GLY A 67 7.04 6.62 -2.39
C GLY A 67 7.13 7.75 -3.42
N LYS A 68 6.35 8.83 -3.26
CA LYS A 68 6.42 10.02 -4.13
C LYS A 68 7.70 10.82 -3.92
N VAL A 69 8.18 10.94 -2.69
CA VAL A 69 9.33 11.79 -2.33
C VAL A 69 10.65 11.03 -2.29
N PHE A 70 10.63 9.70 -2.26
CA PHE A 70 11.83 8.86 -2.07
C PHE A 70 12.96 9.18 -3.05
N ALA A 71 12.63 9.40 -4.32
CA ALA A 71 13.60 9.75 -5.36
C ALA A 71 14.24 11.15 -5.17
N GLY A 72 13.61 12.04 -4.40
CA GLY A 72 14.16 13.35 -4.06
C GLY A 72 14.95 13.39 -2.75
N LEU A 73 14.95 12.30 -1.97
CA LEU A 73 15.69 12.22 -0.71
C LEU A 73 17.21 12.10 -0.95
N HIS A 74 17.99 12.67 -0.03
CA HIS A 74 19.43 12.46 0.04
C HIS A 74 19.76 10.97 0.23
N PRO A 75 20.88 10.44 -0.32
CA PRO A 75 21.28 9.04 -0.15
C PRO A 75 21.20 8.51 1.29
N ASP A 76 21.70 9.26 2.28
CA ASP A 76 21.61 8.86 3.70
C ASP A 76 20.17 8.74 4.18
N GLN A 77 19.31 9.69 3.80
CA GLN A 77 17.90 9.65 4.14
C GLN A 77 17.19 8.47 3.47
N ARG A 78 17.58 8.09 2.24
CA ARG A 78 17.02 6.91 1.58
C ARG A 78 17.38 5.63 2.32
N ALA A 79 18.60 5.51 2.82
CA ALA A 79 19.01 4.35 3.62
C ALA A 79 18.19 4.26 4.90
N THR A 80 18.01 5.36 5.63
CA THR A 80 17.16 5.39 6.84
C THR A 80 15.69 5.09 6.53
N ARG A 81 15.15 5.69 5.46
CA ARG A 81 13.73 5.56 5.08
C ARG A 81 13.40 4.26 4.36
N ALA A 82 14.40 3.46 3.96
CA ALA A 82 14.18 2.16 3.34
C ALA A 82 13.48 1.18 4.27
N ALA A 83 13.83 1.19 5.56
CA ALA A 83 13.17 0.39 6.57
C ALA A 83 11.69 0.80 6.73
N ASP A 84 11.42 2.12 6.82
CA ASP A 84 10.05 2.66 6.84
C ASP A 84 9.26 2.21 5.60
N LEU A 85 9.89 2.27 4.42
CA LEU A 85 9.29 1.89 3.14
C LEU A 85 8.91 0.40 3.10
N GLN A 86 9.79 -0.47 3.61
CA GLN A 86 9.53 -1.90 3.75
C GLN A 86 8.36 -2.15 4.71
N THR A 87 8.42 -1.59 5.92
CA THR A 87 7.38 -1.79 6.95
C THR A 87 6.02 -1.32 6.47
N LEU A 88 5.95 -0.16 5.80
CA LEU A 88 4.70 0.35 5.23
C LEU A 88 4.17 -0.55 4.12
N ALA A 89 5.05 -1.09 3.27
CA ALA A 89 4.66 -2.03 2.23
C ALA A 89 4.06 -3.31 2.81
N ASP A 90 4.67 -3.86 3.86
CA ASP A 90 4.20 -5.08 4.53
C ASP A 90 2.88 -4.87 5.27
N GLN A 91 2.68 -3.71 5.89
CA GLN A 91 1.41 -3.34 6.52
C GLN A 91 0.27 -3.21 5.49
N VAL A 92 0.54 -2.56 4.35
CA VAL A 92 -0.44 -2.45 3.26
C VAL A 92 -0.76 -3.82 2.67
N ASP A 93 0.25 -4.65 2.39
CA ASP A 93 0.07 -6.01 1.87
C ASP A 93 -0.78 -6.86 2.83
N SER A 94 -0.47 -6.81 4.13
CA SER A 94 -1.23 -7.51 5.17
C SER A 94 -2.67 -7.01 5.29
N ALA A 95 -2.90 -5.69 5.16
CA ALA A 95 -4.22 -5.08 5.18
C ALA A 95 -5.07 -5.49 3.97
N LEU A 96 -4.45 -5.73 2.82
CA LEU A 96 -5.11 -6.19 1.60
C LEU A 96 -5.36 -7.70 1.60
N ALA A 97 -4.44 -8.48 2.18
CA ALA A 97 -4.59 -9.91 2.38
C ALA A 97 -5.64 -10.25 3.45
N SER A 98 -5.73 -9.43 4.50
CA SER A 98 -6.77 -9.50 5.54
C SER A 98 -8.10 -8.94 5.03
N ARG A 99 -8.59 -9.47 3.90
CA ARG A 99 -10.02 -9.44 3.66
C ARG A 99 -10.67 -10.26 4.79
N PRO A 100 -11.71 -9.77 5.47
CA PRO A 100 -12.61 -10.68 6.13
C PRO A 100 -13.14 -11.58 5.00
N THR A 101 -12.61 -12.80 4.91
CA THR A 101 -13.37 -13.89 4.31
C THR A 101 -14.74 -13.76 4.94
N LEU A 102 -15.75 -13.42 4.13
CA LEU A 102 -17.13 -13.65 4.51
C LEU A 102 -17.13 -15.07 5.05
N ARG A 103 -17.24 -15.21 6.39
CA ARG A 103 -17.30 -16.51 7.02
C ARG A 103 -18.41 -17.22 6.28
N ARG A 104 -18.04 -18.28 5.57
CA ARG A 104 -18.92 -19.25 4.94
C ARG A 104 -19.71 -19.89 6.10
N ARG A 105 -20.73 -19.19 6.61
CA ARG A 105 -21.81 -19.77 7.39
C ARG A 105 -22.84 -20.22 6.38
N ALA A 106 -22.51 -21.30 5.70
CA ALA A 106 -23.42 -22.12 4.91
C ALA A 106 -23.06 -23.56 5.27
N ASP A 107 -23.21 -23.86 6.56
CA ASP A 107 -23.16 -25.21 7.13
C ASP A 107 -23.99 -25.13 8.41
N LEU A 108 -25.31 -25.11 8.23
CA LEU A 108 -26.30 -25.52 9.23
C LEU A 108 -27.68 -25.58 8.55
N ASP A 109 -27.93 -26.69 7.87
CA ASP A 109 -29.27 -27.27 7.71
C ASP A 109 -29.01 -28.78 7.67
N ASP A 110 -29.07 -29.39 8.86
CA ASP A 110 -29.34 -30.83 9.06
C ASP A 110 -30.81 -30.94 9.45
#